data_AF-A0A2A9GTP4-F1
#
_entry.id   AF-A0A2A9GTP4-F1
#
_cell.length_a   1.000
_cell.length_b   1.000
_cell.length_c   1.000
_cell.angle_alpha   90.00
_cell.angle_beta   90.00
_cell.angle_gamma   90.00
#
_symmetry.space_group_name_H-M   'P 1'
#
loop_
_entity.id
_entity.type
_entity.pdbx_description
1 polymer ?
#
loop_
_entity_poly.entity_id
_entity_poly.type
_entity_poly.pdbx_seq_one_letter_code
_entity_poly.pdbx_strand_id
1 'polypeptide(L)'
;MTAAAYPLPTRSTVRQLYGSAFRCAHPECSRPLYKLSDDTGDRVLNSRVAHIHARRQGGPRWLEMPAEENRAFDNLVLLCIEHSCEIDETPDLFPAEMLREWKAAQIAEYDRLQRSWPINDDEATEVLVASESFDALHAPSTVELVRRVEALRLAAERTRAVVRSWARGWQQLREQTRRSFNAWDDDGNPVYVEPSEMEARPMREGIQSALAAALDEVGPAAEAARIELAAVRVTGRQIAPWCDALERAITDLIDTASTWTGRSEPASDTAFDNALGELQRSVTDLVRASRGEQVEVPEPPPVASEPEKVDPLAEHRQLLDEARPFHRVRHRPYNPELRKRVAAATGKAAAIPPTPHFLGIGLDTTAALAIAVAGNATEDEQLDLAEQDRQRLPICAAVALLQEASRRSDEQDAPAVPARENLRRLWSETDWASAASWVGNDVNGQSMMWAFAHATSEAEVHDRLAHALETAPQLLPSLVVSCAGWVEQLDSQTWNFIGFDRTYRDLPPWLPVKVIRTLAADVLAVDQGLDDADVLNALLRHALSDVE
;
A
#
# COMPACT_ATOMS: atom_id res chain seq x y z
N MET A 1 9.70 10.52 33.58
CA MET A 1 9.47 11.10 34.92
C MET A 1 8.43 12.20 34.75
N THR A 2 7.22 12.00 35.28
CA THR A 2 6.10 12.94 35.17
C THR A 2 6.49 14.29 35.79
N ALA A 3 6.47 15.36 35.00
CA ALA A 3 6.77 16.71 35.48
C ALA A 3 5.78 17.08 36.61
N ALA A 4 6.32 17.33 37.81
CA ALA A 4 5.51 17.65 38.98
C ALA A 4 4.94 19.07 38.85
N ALA A 5 3.65 19.19 38.56
CA ALA A 5 2.93 20.45 38.62
C ALA A 5 2.41 20.68 40.05
N TYR A 6 2.51 21.91 40.58
CA TYR A 6 1.89 22.28 41.85
C TYR A 6 0.36 22.10 41.78
N PRO A 7 -0.34 21.86 42.92
CA PRO A 7 -1.80 21.73 42.94
C PRO A 7 -2.51 23.01 42.48
N LEU A 8 -3.77 22.87 42.05
CA LEU A 8 -4.61 24.00 41.64
C LEU A 8 -4.89 24.98 42.80
N PRO A 9 -5.15 26.26 42.50
CA PRO A 9 -5.71 27.20 43.47
C PRO A 9 -7.02 26.67 44.05
N THR A 10 -7.24 26.96 45.34
CA THR A 10 -8.47 26.55 46.02
C THR A 10 -9.63 27.48 45.64
N ARG A 11 -10.87 26.98 45.69
CA ARG A 11 -12.07 27.80 45.49
C ARG A 11 -12.13 29.00 46.45
N SER A 12 -11.64 28.85 47.69
CA SER A 12 -11.52 29.96 48.64
C SER A 12 -10.54 31.03 48.16
N THR A 13 -9.37 30.64 47.63
CA THR A 13 -8.39 31.59 47.08
C THR A 13 -8.98 32.35 45.89
N VAL A 14 -9.68 31.67 44.98
CA VAL A 14 -10.32 32.31 43.81
C VAL A 14 -11.42 33.28 44.24
N ARG A 15 -12.26 32.91 45.21
CA ARG A 15 -13.25 33.85 45.79
C ARG A 15 -12.59 35.08 46.42
N GLN A 16 -11.48 34.90 47.11
CA GLN A 16 -10.72 36.01 47.70
C GLN A 16 -10.17 36.95 46.61
N LEU A 17 -9.62 36.41 45.52
CA LEU A 17 -9.17 37.20 44.37
C LEU A 17 -10.30 38.03 43.76
N TYR A 18 -11.42 37.41 43.43
CA TYR A 18 -12.55 38.10 42.82
C TYR A 18 -13.27 39.06 43.79
N GLY A 19 -13.15 38.81 45.10
CA GLY A 19 -13.62 39.71 46.15
C GLY A 19 -12.75 40.96 46.34
N SER A 20 -11.53 40.99 45.82
CA SER A 20 -10.54 42.07 45.97
C SER A 20 -10.14 42.73 44.64
N ALA A 21 -10.91 42.50 43.57
CA ALA A 21 -10.63 43.06 42.26
C ALA A 21 -11.92 43.39 41.48
N PHE A 22 -11.87 44.42 40.64
CA PHE A 22 -12.99 44.83 39.79
C PHE A 22 -12.73 44.66 38.29
N ARG A 23 -11.50 44.93 37.84
CA ARG A 23 -11.05 44.92 36.44
C ARG A 23 -9.69 44.21 36.32
N CYS A 24 -9.22 44.03 35.09
CA CYS A 24 -7.89 43.49 34.78
C CYS A 24 -6.78 44.22 35.57
N ALA A 25 -5.77 43.49 36.06
CA ALA A 25 -4.65 44.08 36.78
C ALA A 25 -3.69 44.91 35.91
N HIS A 26 -3.72 44.74 34.57
CA HIS A 26 -2.87 45.51 33.67
C HIS A 26 -3.17 47.02 33.80
N PRO A 27 -2.18 47.90 34.06
CA PRO A 27 -2.39 49.30 34.42
C PRO A 27 -3.23 50.12 33.44
N GLU A 28 -3.12 49.82 32.14
CA GLU A 28 -3.84 50.53 31.08
C GLU A 28 -5.15 49.83 30.65
N CYS A 29 -5.51 48.71 31.29
CA CYS A 29 -6.67 47.91 30.90
C CYS A 29 -7.90 48.23 31.75
N SER A 30 -8.92 48.81 31.13
CA SER A 30 -10.21 49.05 31.78
C SER A 30 -11.21 47.89 31.60
N ARG A 31 -10.81 46.70 31.13
CA ARG A 31 -11.78 45.61 30.89
C ARG A 31 -12.25 44.98 32.21
N PRO A 32 -13.56 44.74 32.40
CA PRO A 32 -14.08 44.10 33.60
C PRO A 32 -13.77 42.60 33.62
N LEU A 33 -13.76 42.01 34.82
CA LEU A 33 -13.54 40.56 34.99
C LEU A 33 -14.70 39.71 34.46
N TYR A 34 -15.92 40.25 34.49
CA TYR A 34 -17.10 39.71 33.81
C TYR A 34 -17.64 40.74 32.81
N LYS A 35 -18.08 40.26 31.64
CA LYS A 35 -18.81 41.05 30.63
C LYS A 35 -20.28 40.65 30.63
N LEU A 36 -21.15 41.48 30.07
CA LEU A 36 -22.51 41.07 29.74
C LEU A 36 -22.52 40.55 28.29
N SER A 37 -23.18 39.43 28.05
CA SER A 37 -23.47 38.93 26.71
C SER A 37 -24.44 39.90 26.02
N ASP A 38 -24.08 40.39 24.83
CA ASP A 38 -24.96 41.29 24.07
C ASP A 38 -26.24 40.58 23.58
N ASP A 39 -26.18 39.26 23.41
CA ASP A 39 -27.30 38.44 22.92
C ASP A 39 -28.23 37.95 24.02
N THR A 40 -27.68 37.60 25.20
CA THR A 40 -28.44 36.96 26.29
C THR A 40 -28.59 37.82 27.54
N GLY A 41 -27.78 38.88 27.69
CA GLY A 41 -27.72 39.70 28.91
C GLY A 41 -27.05 39.01 30.10
N ASP A 42 -26.57 37.78 29.94
CA ASP A 42 -25.94 37.02 31.01
C ASP A 42 -24.51 37.50 31.29
N ARG A 43 -24.03 37.27 32.52
CA ARG A 43 -22.64 37.52 32.88
C ARG A 43 -21.73 36.45 32.29
N VAL A 44 -20.82 36.86 31.43
CA VAL A 44 -19.81 36.00 30.80
C VAL A 44 -18.45 36.28 31.42
N LEU A 45 -17.75 35.21 31.80
CA LEU A 45 -16.41 35.29 32.36
C LEU A 45 -15.42 35.85 31.33
N ASN A 46 -14.73 36.94 31.67
CA ASN A 46 -13.75 37.63 30.82
C ASN A 46 -12.34 37.66 31.44
N SER A 47 -12.12 36.90 32.52
CA SER A 47 -10.85 36.89 33.24
C SER A 47 -10.34 35.49 33.56
N ARG A 48 -9.04 35.45 33.88
CA ARG A 48 -8.28 34.26 34.26
C ARG A 48 -7.54 34.51 35.56
N VAL A 49 -7.33 33.44 36.32
CA VAL A 49 -6.40 33.41 37.46
C VAL A 49 -5.01 33.06 36.93
N ALA A 50 -4.16 34.07 36.78
CA ALA A 50 -2.79 33.88 36.29
C ALA A 50 -1.82 33.72 37.47
N HIS A 51 -0.82 32.86 37.29
CA HIS A 51 0.25 32.68 38.28
C HIS A 51 1.39 33.65 37.99
N ILE A 52 1.85 34.36 39.02
CA ILE A 52 3.04 35.22 38.93
C ILE A 52 4.29 34.33 38.73
N HIS A 53 4.40 33.26 39.51
CA HIS A 53 5.34 32.14 39.28
C HIS A 53 4.59 30.87 38.88
N ALA A 54 4.88 30.32 37.70
CA ALA A 54 4.14 29.20 37.12
C ALA A 54 4.06 27.93 38.00
N ARG A 55 2.95 27.18 37.83
CA ARG A 55 2.71 25.89 38.50
C ARG A 55 3.61 24.76 38.02
N ARG A 56 3.93 24.75 36.72
CA ARG A 56 4.69 23.68 36.07
C ARG A 56 6.17 24.05 36.03
N GLN A 57 7.03 23.08 36.34
CA GLN A 57 8.48 23.23 36.15
C GLN A 57 8.79 23.59 34.70
N GLY A 58 9.55 24.67 34.51
CA GLY A 58 9.88 25.21 33.18
C GLY A 58 8.82 26.14 32.56
N GLY A 59 7.72 26.43 33.27
CA GLY A 59 6.72 27.41 32.82
C GLY A 59 7.16 28.88 32.99
N PRO A 60 6.32 29.85 32.54
CA PRO A 60 6.60 31.28 32.64
C PRO A 60 7.02 31.72 34.06
N ARG A 61 8.18 32.36 34.17
CA ARG A 61 8.75 32.83 35.45
C ARG A 61 8.82 31.75 36.54
N TRP A 62 8.99 30.47 36.17
CA TRP A 62 9.03 29.39 37.16
C TRP A 62 10.10 29.63 38.23
N LEU A 63 9.70 29.42 39.49
CA LEU A 63 10.55 29.47 40.67
C LEU A 63 10.20 28.28 41.56
N GLU A 64 11.20 27.58 42.07
CA GLU A 64 11.00 26.52 43.05
C GLU A 64 10.49 27.13 44.37
N MET A 65 9.28 26.76 44.79
CA MET A 65 8.62 27.33 45.96
C MET A 65 7.64 26.33 46.59
N PRO A 66 7.25 26.47 47.88
CA PRO A 66 6.28 25.58 48.50
C PRO A 66 4.94 25.57 47.75
N ALA A 67 4.34 24.38 47.61
CA ALA A 67 3.09 24.19 46.88
C ALA A 67 1.95 25.10 47.37
N GLU A 68 1.88 25.33 48.68
CA GLU A 68 0.88 26.23 49.29
C GLU A 68 1.13 27.69 48.92
N GLU A 69 2.38 28.12 48.83
CA GLU A 69 2.74 29.49 48.44
C GLU A 69 2.48 29.71 46.94
N ASN A 70 2.72 28.69 46.10
CA ASN A 70 2.47 28.77 44.66
C ASN A 70 0.98 29.01 44.35
N ARG A 71 0.09 28.37 45.12
CA ARG A 71 -1.37 28.52 44.97
C ARG A 71 -1.99 29.54 45.92
N ALA A 72 -1.16 30.25 46.70
CA ALA A 72 -1.63 31.25 47.65
C ALA A 72 -2.17 32.48 46.93
N PHE A 73 -2.97 33.27 47.64
CA PHE A 73 -3.47 34.55 47.14
C PHE A 73 -2.32 35.35 46.53
N ASP A 74 -1.19 35.49 47.23
CA ASP A 74 -0.04 36.32 46.86
C ASP A 74 0.61 36.02 45.51
N ASN A 75 0.65 34.76 45.08
CA ASN A 75 1.24 34.36 43.80
C ASN A 75 0.25 34.43 42.62
N LEU A 76 -1.00 34.87 42.84
CA LEU A 76 -2.05 34.90 41.83
C LEU A 76 -2.49 36.34 41.51
N VAL A 77 -2.79 36.60 40.24
CA VAL A 77 -3.30 37.89 39.75
C VAL A 77 -4.45 37.68 38.77
N LEU A 78 -5.44 38.57 38.79
CA LEU A 78 -6.58 38.51 37.88
C LEU A 78 -6.37 39.39 36.67
N LEU A 79 -6.34 38.77 35.50
CA LEU A 79 -6.19 39.44 34.21
C LEU A 79 -7.36 39.13 33.30
N CYS A 80 -7.67 40.01 32.36
CA CYS A 80 -8.58 39.65 31.29
C CYS A 80 -7.94 38.57 30.41
N ILE A 81 -8.75 37.83 29.65
CA ILE A 81 -8.29 36.73 28.78
C ILE A 81 -7.05 37.15 27.96
N GLU A 82 -7.11 38.29 27.28
CA GLU A 82 -6.01 38.80 26.45
C GLU A 82 -4.70 39.02 27.22
N HIS A 83 -4.71 39.80 28.30
CA HIS A 83 -3.49 40.07 29.07
C HIS A 83 -3.00 38.83 29.82
N SER A 84 -3.86 37.87 30.17
CA SER A 84 -3.37 36.59 30.71
C SER A 84 -2.58 35.78 29.68
N CYS A 85 -2.87 35.88 28.38
CA CYS A 85 -2.04 35.27 27.33
C CYS A 85 -0.70 35.98 27.25
N GLU A 86 -0.76 37.30 27.11
CA GLU A 86 0.39 38.15 26.76
C GLU A 86 1.55 37.97 27.75
N ILE A 87 1.23 37.94 29.05
CA ILE A 87 2.23 37.79 30.10
C ILE A 87 2.90 36.41 30.09
N ASP A 88 2.22 35.37 29.62
CA ASP A 88 2.73 33.99 29.60
C ASP A 88 3.49 33.70 28.29
N GLU A 89 3.11 34.33 27.18
CA GLU A 89 3.81 34.23 25.89
C GLU A 89 5.16 34.95 25.87
N THR A 90 5.29 36.05 26.63
CA THR A 90 6.51 36.87 26.66
C THR A 90 7.02 37.13 28.10
N PRO A 91 7.39 36.07 28.83
CA PRO A 91 7.69 36.18 30.27
C PRO A 91 8.87 37.10 30.60
N ASP A 92 9.80 37.29 29.67
CA ASP A 92 10.95 38.18 29.82
C ASP A 92 10.56 39.67 29.83
N LEU A 93 9.45 40.04 29.16
CA LEU A 93 8.93 41.41 29.16
C LEU A 93 8.08 41.71 30.39
N PHE A 94 7.53 40.67 31.02
CA PHE A 94 6.63 40.75 32.17
C PHE A 94 7.22 39.99 33.36
N PRO A 95 8.28 40.50 34.01
CA PRO A 95 8.90 39.85 35.15
C PRO A 95 7.98 39.79 36.37
N ALA A 96 8.24 38.85 37.28
CA ALA A 96 7.39 38.59 38.45
C ALA A 96 7.13 39.85 39.31
N GLU A 97 8.14 40.71 39.50
CA GLU A 97 7.99 41.96 40.26
C GLU A 97 6.97 42.91 39.64
N MET A 98 6.94 43.00 38.31
CA MET A 98 5.97 43.83 37.59
C MET A 98 4.54 43.32 37.82
N LEU A 99 4.32 42.00 37.78
CA LEU A 99 3.00 41.43 38.06
C LEU A 99 2.56 41.62 39.52
N ARG A 100 3.51 41.66 40.46
CA ARG A 100 3.24 42.02 41.86
C ARG A 100 2.81 43.48 41.98
N GLU A 101 3.44 44.40 41.25
CA GLU A 101 3.04 45.81 41.19
C GLU A 101 1.62 45.97 40.61
N TRP A 102 1.31 45.27 39.52
CA TRP A 102 -0.01 45.29 38.89
C TRP A 102 -1.09 44.78 39.83
N LYS A 103 -0.81 43.70 40.54
CA LYS A 103 -1.70 43.17 41.57
C LYS A 103 -1.91 44.17 42.71
N ALA A 104 -0.83 44.77 43.22
CA ALA A 104 -0.93 45.77 44.28
C ALA A 104 -1.80 46.97 43.84
N ALA A 105 -1.64 47.41 42.59
CA ALA A 105 -2.47 48.45 41.99
C ALA A 105 -3.95 48.03 41.86
N GLN A 106 -4.22 46.78 41.47
CA GLN A 106 -5.56 46.19 41.38
C GLN A 106 -6.26 46.16 42.74
N ILE A 107 -5.56 45.77 43.80
CA ILE A 107 -6.08 45.77 45.18
C ILE A 107 -6.32 47.20 45.66
N ALA A 108 -5.38 48.12 45.40
CA ALA A 108 -5.56 49.53 45.75
C ALA A 108 -6.70 50.21 44.96
N GLU A 109 -7.00 49.75 43.75
CA GLU A 109 -8.19 50.17 43.00
C GLU A 109 -9.47 49.66 43.68
N TYR A 110 -9.51 48.39 44.07
CA TYR A 110 -10.61 47.83 44.85
C TYR A 110 -10.83 48.61 46.15
N ASP A 111 -9.77 48.90 46.92
CA ASP A 111 -9.88 49.64 48.17
C ASP A 111 -10.45 51.05 47.99
N ARG A 112 -10.14 51.71 46.86
CA ARG A 112 -10.68 53.03 46.52
C ARG A 112 -12.12 52.98 46.03
N LEU A 113 -12.46 52.01 45.19
CA LEU A 113 -13.78 51.93 44.54
C LEU A 113 -14.82 51.18 45.38
N GLN A 114 -14.38 50.30 46.27
CA GLN A 114 -15.22 49.37 47.04
C GLN A 114 -16.17 48.56 46.15
N ARG A 115 -15.70 48.17 44.96
CA ARG A 115 -16.44 47.36 43.98
C ARG A 115 -15.66 46.09 43.68
N SER A 116 -16.32 44.94 43.73
CA SER A 116 -15.73 43.65 43.36
C SER A 116 -16.76 42.75 42.69
N TRP A 117 -16.33 41.54 42.33
CA TRP A 117 -17.19 40.50 41.77
C TRP A 117 -17.32 39.36 42.78
N PRO A 118 -18.21 39.44 43.77
CA PRO A 118 -18.42 38.31 44.67
C PRO A 118 -18.96 37.13 43.86
N ILE A 119 -18.23 36.02 43.88
CA ILE A 119 -18.60 34.78 43.18
C ILE A 119 -18.90 33.65 44.19
N ASN A 120 -19.79 32.75 43.82
CA ASN A 120 -20.11 31.55 44.58
C ASN A 120 -19.13 30.39 44.28
N ASP A 121 -19.31 29.23 44.92
CA ASP A 121 -18.41 28.08 44.77
C ASP A 121 -18.47 27.43 43.38
N ASP A 122 -19.61 27.49 42.69
CA ASP A 122 -19.78 26.95 41.34
C ASP A 122 -19.09 27.88 40.32
N GLU A 123 -19.29 29.20 40.44
CA GLU A 123 -18.59 30.21 39.65
C GLU A 123 -17.07 30.16 39.88
N ALA A 124 -16.62 29.95 41.12
CA ALA A 124 -15.20 29.75 41.41
C ALA A 124 -14.64 28.47 40.76
N THR A 125 -15.47 27.43 40.62
CA THR A 125 -15.09 26.20 39.90
C THR A 125 -15.01 26.45 38.40
N GLU A 126 -15.96 27.18 37.82
CA GLU A 126 -15.93 27.59 36.41
C GLU A 126 -14.67 28.40 36.09
N VAL A 127 -14.33 29.38 36.93
CA VAL A 127 -13.11 30.17 36.79
C VAL A 127 -11.85 29.30 36.82
N LEU A 128 -11.78 28.32 37.72
CA LEU A 128 -10.65 27.39 37.81
C LEU A 128 -10.52 26.56 36.54
N VAL A 129 -11.61 25.94 36.08
CA VAL A 129 -11.63 25.14 34.84
C VAL A 129 -11.16 26.00 33.68
N ALA A 130 -11.72 27.20 33.56
CA ALA A 130 -11.46 28.08 32.45
C ALA A 130 -10.04 28.68 32.49
N SER A 131 -9.45 28.87 33.67
CA SER A 131 -8.05 29.28 33.87
C SER A 131 -7.04 28.18 33.55
N GLU A 132 -7.41 26.91 33.72
CA GLU A 132 -6.57 25.78 33.32
C GLU A 132 -6.69 25.42 31.84
N SER A 133 -7.84 25.66 31.23
CA SER A 133 -8.13 25.26 29.84
C SER A 133 -7.42 26.11 28.78
N PHE A 134 -6.55 27.04 29.18
CA PHE A 134 -5.94 28.03 28.28
C PHE A 134 -4.61 27.59 27.62
N ASP A 135 -4.11 26.38 27.92
CA ASP A 135 -3.22 25.66 27.00
C ASP A 135 -3.88 25.43 25.60
N ALA A 136 -5.18 25.73 25.44
CA ALA A 136 -5.99 25.50 24.23
C ALA A 136 -6.21 26.72 23.31
N LEU A 137 -5.39 27.78 23.38
CA LEU A 137 -5.43 28.92 22.42
C LEU A 137 -5.24 28.50 20.95
N HIS A 138 -4.76 27.29 20.67
CA HIS A 138 -4.54 26.78 19.30
C HIS A 138 -5.81 26.30 18.60
N ALA A 139 -6.94 26.11 19.28
CA ALA A 139 -8.06 25.32 18.75
C ALA A 139 -8.75 25.93 17.50
N PRO A 140 -9.09 27.23 17.43
CA PRO A 140 -9.83 27.77 16.27
C PRO A 140 -9.00 27.77 14.98
N SER A 141 -7.76 28.25 15.03
CA SER A 141 -6.85 28.29 13.87
C SER A 141 -6.40 26.89 13.43
N THR A 142 -6.20 25.96 14.38
CA THR A 142 -5.90 24.56 14.04
C THR A 142 -7.09 23.88 13.36
N VAL A 143 -8.32 24.13 13.82
CA VAL A 143 -9.53 23.58 13.18
C VAL A 143 -9.74 24.17 11.79
N GLU A 144 -9.51 25.48 11.61
CA GLU A 144 -9.55 26.11 10.29
C GLU A 144 -8.49 25.54 9.35
N LEU A 145 -7.25 25.40 9.82
CA LEU A 145 -6.16 24.76 9.08
C LEU A 145 -6.54 23.35 8.63
N VAL A 146 -7.04 22.50 9.52
CA VAL A 146 -7.48 21.14 9.18
C VAL A 146 -8.54 21.18 8.08
N ARG A 147 -9.51 22.10 8.17
CA ARG A 147 -10.54 22.26 7.13
C ARG A 147 -9.94 22.67 5.78
N ARG A 148 -8.97 23.58 5.77
CA ARG A 148 -8.30 24.02 4.53
C ARG A 148 -7.44 22.93 3.91
N VAL A 149 -6.69 22.19 4.72
CA VAL A 149 -5.91 21.03 4.26
C VAL A 149 -6.81 19.94 3.69
N GLU A 150 -7.96 19.69 4.32
CA GLU A 150 -8.92 18.71 3.81
C GLU A 150 -9.59 19.16 2.50
N ALA A 151 -9.89 20.44 2.37
CA ALA A 151 -10.38 21.01 1.11
C ALA A 151 -9.33 20.87 -0.02
N LEU A 152 -8.05 21.12 0.29
CA LEU A 152 -6.93 20.89 -0.62
C LEU A 152 -6.83 19.43 -1.04
N ARG A 153 -6.91 18.49 -0.07
CA ARG A 153 -6.87 17.05 -0.33
C ARG A 153 -7.97 16.63 -1.30
N LEU A 154 -9.21 17.04 -1.03
CA LEU A 154 -10.37 16.70 -1.87
C LEU A 154 -10.27 17.31 -3.28
N ALA A 155 -9.73 18.53 -3.40
CA ALA A 155 -9.47 19.16 -4.71
C ALA A 155 -8.41 18.38 -5.50
N ALA A 156 -7.31 17.99 -4.86
CA ALA A 156 -6.24 17.22 -5.48
C ALA A 156 -6.73 15.84 -5.95
N GLU A 157 -7.48 15.10 -5.13
CA GLU A 157 -8.03 13.79 -5.51
C GLU A 157 -8.98 13.88 -6.70
N ARG A 158 -9.89 14.86 -6.68
CA ARG A 158 -10.89 15.07 -7.73
C ARG A 158 -10.25 15.37 -9.07
N THR A 159 -9.30 16.31 -9.07
CA THR A 159 -8.60 16.73 -10.29
C THR A 159 -7.69 15.62 -10.83
N ARG A 160 -7.02 14.88 -9.93
CA ARG A 160 -6.18 13.74 -10.33
C ARG A 160 -6.97 12.63 -11.00
N ALA A 161 -8.22 12.39 -10.61
CA ALA A 161 -9.08 11.40 -11.27
C ALA A 161 -9.24 11.67 -12.78
N VAL A 162 -9.31 12.94 -13.19
CA VAL A 162 -9.40 13.34 -14.60
C VAL A 162 -8.09 13.05 -15.33
N VAL A 163 -6.95 13.39 -14.72
CA VAL A 163 -5.62 13.09 -15.26
C VAL A 163 -5.43 11.57 -15.44
N ARG A 164 -5.83 10.78 -14.44
CA ARG A 164 -5.81 9.30 -14.49
C ARG A 164 -6.64 8.74 -15.62
N SER A 165 -7.80 9.34 -15.91
CA SER A 165 -8.65 8.92 -17.02
C SER A 165 -7.93 9.08 -18.36
N TRP A 166 -7.32 10.24 -18.59
CA TRP A 166 -6.52 10.48 -19.80
C TRP A 166 -5.28 9.60 -19.90
N ALA A 167 -4.56 9.42 -18.80
CA ALA A 167 -3.38 8.55 -18.74
C ALA A 167 -3.73 7.08 -19.06
N ARG A 168 -4.85 6.56 -18.53
CA ARG A 168 -5.36 5.23 -18.88
C ARG A 168 -5.74 5.13 -20.36
N GLY A 169 -6.39 6.16 -20.91
CA GLY A 169 -6.69 6.23 -22.34
C GLY A 169 -5.44 6.17 -23.20
N TRP A 170 -4.38 6.88 -22.82
CA TRP A 170 -3.07 6.82 -23.49
C TRP A 170 -2.43 5.43 -23.41
N GLN A 171 -2.45 4.79 -22.23
CA GLN A 171 -1.92 3.44 -22.05
C GLN A 171 -2.69 2.41 -22.88
N GLN A 172 -4.01 2.49 -22.88
CA GLN A 172 -4.87 1.62 -23.68
C GLN A 172 -4.63 1.81 -25.18
N LEU A 173 -4.49 3.05 -25.65
CA LEU A 173 -4.17 3.35 -27.04
C LEU A 173 -2.83 2.73 -27.44
N ARG A 174 -1.78 2.92 -26.64
CA ARG A 174 -0.47 2.31 -26.90
C ARG A 174 -0.53 0.80 -26.92
N GLU A 175 -1.22 0.19 -25.95
CA GLU A 175 -1.37 -1.26 -25.88
C GLU A 175 -2.15 -1.80 -27.10
N GLN A 176 -3.21 -1.10 -27.50
CA GLN A 176 -3.97 -1.43 -28.71
C GLN A 176 -3.09 -1.32 -29.96
N THR A 177 -2.31 -0.24 -30.10
CA THR A 177 -1.37 -0.08 -31.22
C THR A 177 -0.34 -1.20 -31.25
N ARG A 178 0.28 -1.51 -30.10
CA ARG A 178 1.24 -2.61 -29.94
C ARG A 178 0.65 -3.97 -30.32
N ARG A 179 -0.60 -4.24 -29.94
CA ARG A 179 -1.30 -5.48 -30.32
C ARG A 179 -1.70 -5.52 -31.78
N SER A 180 -2.05 -4.37 -32.36
CA SER A 180 -2.51 -4.26 -33.74
C SER A 180 -1.39 -4.42 -34.77
N PHE A 181 -0.15 -4.16 -34.36
CA PHE A 181 1.01 -4.22 -35.23
C PHE A 181 2.11 -5.10 -34.63
N ASN A 182 2.09 -6.37 -35.02
CA ASN A 182 3.14 -7.32 -34.69
C ASN A 182 4.20 -7.27 -35.80
N ALA A 183 5.26 -6.50 -35.58
CA ALA A 183 6.42 -6.49 -36.45
C ALA A 183 7.69 -6.81 -35.66
N TRP A 184 8.66 -7.34 -36.39
CA TRP A 184 9.97 -7.69 -35.87
C TRP A 184 11.03 -7.11 -36.79
N ASP A 185 12.19 -6.77 -36.24
CA ASP A 185 13.36 -6.45 -37.04
C ASP A 185 13.95 -7.73 -37.66
N ASP A 186 14.98 -7.59 -38.49
CA ASP A 186 15.66 -8.72 -39.14
C ASP A 186 16.23 -9.72 -38.13
N ASP A 187 16.47 -9.27 -36.90
CA ASP A 187 16.96 -10.07 -35.79
C ASP A 187 15.83 -10.70 -34.96
N GLY A 188 14.55 -10.46 -35.25
CA GLY A 188 13.42 -11.01 -34.51
C GLY A 188 13.08 -10.28 -33.19
N ASN A 189 13.71 -9.14 -32.90
CA ASN A 189 13.34 -8.31 -31.76
C ASN A 189 11.99 -7.61 -32.05
N PRO A 190 11.13 -7.42 -31.03
CA PRO A 190 9.85 -6.74 -31.23
C PRO A 190 10.06 -5.29 -31.64
N VAL A 191 9.44 -4.89 -32.75
CA VAL A 191 9.39 -3.49 -33.19
C VAL A 191 8.08 -2.91 -32.68
N TYR A 192 8.15 -2.10 -31.63
CA TYR A 192 6.98 -1.42 -31.10
C TYR A 192 6.69 -0.18 -31.94
N VAL A 193 5.53 -0.17 -32.58
CA VAL A 193 5.02 1.03 -33.23
C VAL A 193 4.29 1.87 -32.19
N GLU A 194 4.69 3.13 -32.11
CA GLU A 194 3.98 4.14 -31.34
C GLU A 194 2.69 4.55 -32.08
N PRO A 195 1.63 4.92 -31.36
CA PRO A 195 0.43 5.48 -31.97
C PRO A 195 0.79 6.65 -32.90
N SER A 196 0.03 6.82 -33.98
CA SER A 196 0.31 7.91 -34.92
C SER A 196 0.21 9.26 -34.21
N GLU A 197 0.93 10.28 -34.70
CA GLU A 197 0.84 11.63 -34.12
C GLU A 197 -0.61 12.16 -34.07
N MET A 198 -1.45 11.76 -35.02
CA MET A 198 -2.88 12.11 -35.01
C MET A 198 -3.65 11.51 -33.83
N GLU A 199 -3.31 10.30 -33.39
CA GLU A 199 -3.95 9.60 -32.26
C GLU A 199 -3.32 9.97 -30.92
N ALA A 200 -1.99 10.20 -30.91
CA ALA A 200 -1.24 10.55 -29.71
C ALA A 200 -1.44 12.01 -29.27
N ARG A 201 -1.70 12.93 -30.21
CA ARG A 201 -1.85 14.36 -29.91
C ARG A 201 -3.06 14.65 -28.98
N PRO A 202 -4.29 14.17 -29.25
CA PRO A 202 -5.43 14.40 -28.36
C PRO A 202 -5.18 13.90 -26.93
N MET A 203 -4.49 12.77 -26.77
CA MET A 203 -4.17 12.23 -25.45
C MET A 203 -3.18 13.13 -24.69
N ARG A 204 -2.12 13.61 -25.36
CA ARG A 204 -1.17 14.55 -24.77
C ARG A 204 -1.83 15.88 -24.38
N GLU A 205 -2.62 16.45 -25.29
CA GLU A 205 -3.35 17.70 -25.05
C GLU A 205 -4.36 17.53 -23.90
N GLY A 206 -5.04 16.38 -23.83
CA GLY A 206 -5.96 16.03 -22.75
C GLY A 206 -5.27 15.96 -21.38
N ILE A 207 -4.12 15.28 -21.30
CA ILE A 207 -3.31 15.23 -20.06
C ILE A 207 -2.84 16.63 -19.67
N GLN A 208 -2.28 17.40 -20.60
CA GLN A 208 -1.79 18.76 -20.34
C GLN A 208 -2.92 19.68 -19.87
N SER A 209 -4.08 19.64 -20.52
CA SER A 209 -5.25 20.42 -20.13
C SER A 209 -5.78 20.00 -18.75
N ALA A 210 -5.76 18.70 -18.44
CA ALA A 210 -6.19 18.20 -17.13
C ALA A 210 -5.24 18.61 -16.01
N LEU A 211 -3.92 18.61 -16.26
CA LEU A 211 -2.91 19.09 -15.31
C LEU A 211 -3.02 20.60 -15.08
N ALA A 212 -3.25 21.38 -16.13
CA ALA A 212 -3.49 22.82 -16.00
C ALA A 212 -4.75 23.10 -15.16
N ALA A 213 -5.85 22.41 -15.44
CA ALA A 213 -7.07 22.51 -14.64
C ALA A 213 -6.87 22.05 -13.18
N ALA A 214 -6.02 21.02 -12.96
CA ALA A 214 -5.66 20.59 -11.63
C ALA A 214 -4.93 21.69 -10.85
N LEU A 215 -3.96 22.35 -11.48
CA LEU A 215 -3.24 23.47 -10.87
C LEU A 215 -4.18 24.65 -10.55
N ASP A 216 -5.12 24.97 -11.44
CA ASP A 216 -6.10 26.05 -11.25
C ASP A 216 -7.05 25.80 -10.06
N GLU A 217 -7.37 24.54 -9.73
CA GLU A 217 -8.22 24.19 -8.57
C GLU A 217 -7.39 23.97 -7.29
N VAL A 218 -6.24 23.30 -7.39
CA VAL A 218 -5.37 22.95 -6.24
C VAL A 218 -4.63 24.18 -5.72
N GLY A 219 -4.18 25.08 -6.60
CA GLY A 219 -3.41 26.28 -6.25
C GLY A 219 -4.10 27.16 -5.20
N PRO A 220 -5.34 27.65 -5.46
CA PRO A 220 -6.08 28.46 -4.50
C PRO A 220 -6.38 27.73 -3.18
N ALA A 221 -6.65 26.43 -3.22
CA ALA A 221 -6.87 25.63 -2.02
C ALA A 221 -5.60 25.51 -1.17
N ALA A 222 -4.44 25.35 -1.82
CA ALA A 222 -3.15 25.30 -1.15
C ALA A 222 -2.75 26.66 -0.57
N GLU A 223 -3.00 27.76 -1.28
CA GLU A 223 -2.79 29.12 -0.75
C GLU A 223 -3.62 29.35 0.52
N ALA A 224 -4.90 28.96 0.51
CA ALA A 224 -5.76 29.07 1.69
C ALA A 224 -5.23 28.22 2.88
N ALA A 225 -4.73 27.01 2.63
CA ALA A 225 -4.12 26.18 3.66
C ALA A 225 -2.82 26.78 4.21
N ARG A 226 -1.96 27.36 3.35
CA ARG A 226 -0.71 28.03 3.75
C ARG A 226 -0.97 29.28 4.60
N ILE A 227 -2.01 30.04 4.30
CA ILE A 227 -2.41 31.22 5.10
C ILE A 227 -2.74 30.80 6.54
N GLU A 228 -3.56 29.76 6.71
CA GLU A 228 -3.91 29.25 8.05
C GLU A 228 -2.70 28.61 8.76
N LEU A 229 -1.84 27.93 8.00
CA LEU A 229 -0.61 27.34 8.54
C LEU A 229 0.33 28.42 9.09
N ALA A 230 0.44 29.55 8.40
CA ALA A 230 1.22 30.69 8.88
C ALA A 230 0.64 31.24 10.20
N ALA A 231 -0.68 31.31 10.35
CA ALA A 231 -1.32 31.72 11.60
C ALA A 231 -1.02 30.75 12.76
N VAL A 232 -1.08 29.43 12.49
CA VAL A 232 -0.73 28.39 13.47
C VAL A 232 0.76 28.47 13.86
N ARG A 233 1.65 28.71 12.88
CA ARG A 233 3.09 28.85 13.12
C ARG A 233 3.44 30.03 14.02
N VAL A 234 2.78 31.18 13.83
CA VAL A 234 3.02 32.38 14.63
C VAL A 234 2.60 32.17 16.09
N THR A 235 1.49 31.46 16.31
CA THR A 235 0.94 31.23 17.65
C THR A 235 1.64 30.09 18.42
N GLY A 236 2.33 29.17 17.74
CA GLY A 236 2.98 28.00 18.37
C GLY A 236 4.44 27.80 17.96
N ARG A 237 5.39 28.50 18.61
CA ARG A 237 6.83 28.34 18.33
C ARG A 237 7.35 26.90 18.52
N GLN A 238 6.79 26.18 19.49
CA GLN A 238 7.17 24.80 19.78
C GLN A 238 6.78 23.80 18.69
N ILE A 239 5.77 24.11 17.86
CA ILE A 239 5.30 23.23 16.78
C ILE A 239 5.88 23.58 15.40
N ALA A 240 6.84 24.51 15.33
CA ALA A 240 7.44 24.96 14.07
C ALA A 240 7.97 23.83 13.17
N PRO A 241 8.63 22.76 13.67
CA PRO A 241 9.10 21.67 12.82
C PRO A 241 7.97 20.94 12.08
N TRP A 242 6.81 20.76 12.72
CA TRP A 242 5.63 20.15 12.10
C TRP A 242 4.94 21.10 11.12
N CYS A 243 4.96 22.41 11.39
CA CYS A 243 4.51 23.40 10.41
C CYS A 243 5.39 23.36 9.14
N ASP A 244 6.71 23.28 9.28
CA ASP A 244 7.63 23.17 8.15
C ASP A 244 7.42 21.87 7.36
N ALA A 245 7.12 20.75 8.04
CA ALA A 245 6.79 19.48 7.40
C ALA A 245 5.49 19.56 6.58
N LEU A 246 4.43 20.15 7.15
CA LEU A 246 3.17 20.35 6.44
C LEU A 246 3.32 21.30 5.25
N GLU A 247 4.12 22.36 5.37
CA GLU A 247 4.41 23.28 4.27
C GLU A 247 5.12 22.58 3.10
N ARG A 248 6.07 21.68 3.39
CA ARG A 248 6.71 20.83 2.38
C ARG A 248 5.70 19.89 1.72
N ALA A 249 4.90 19.18 2.52
CA ALA A 249 3.89 18.26 1.98
C ALA A 249 2.86 18.96 1.09
N ILE A 250 2.44 20.18 1.43
CA ILE A 250 1.57 21.01 0.56
C ILE A 250 2.29 21.31 -0.77
N THR A 251 3.58 21.64 -0.73
CA THR A 251 4.36 21.95 -1.93
C THR A 251 4.53 20.73 -2.84
N ASP A 252 4.92 19.59 -2.25
CA ASP A 252 5.09 18.33 -2.97
C ASP A 252 3.77 17.86 -3.62
N LEU A 253 2.63 18.08 -2.94
CA LEU A 253 1.32 17.78 -3.52
C LEU A 253 1.00 18.66 -4.74
N ILE A 254 1.30 19.96 -4.71
CA ILE A 254 1.09 20.86 -5.87
C ILE A 254 1.96 20.41 -7.04
N ASP A 255 3.24 20.11 -6.77
CA ASP A 255 4.19 19.69 -7.80
C ASP A 255 3.74 18.37 -8.43
N THR A 256 3.38 17.37 -7.63
CA THR A 256 2.90 16.07 -8.14
C THR A 256 1.52 16.15 -8.78
N ALA A 257 0.64 17.06 -8.35
CA ALA A 257 -0.67 17.29 -8.95
C ALA A 257 -0.57 17.93 -10.35
N SER A 258 0.39 18.84 -10.54
CA SER A 258 0.57 19.62 -11.77
C SER A 258 1.57 19.02 -12.76
N THR A 259 2.34 18.01 -12.34
CA THR A 259 3.33 17.36 -13.20
C THR A 259 2.93 15.93 -13.57
N TRP A 260 3.31 15.55 -14.80
CA TRP A 260 3.24 14.17 -15.27
C TRP A 260 4.57 13.81 -15.94
N THR A 261 5.43 13.10 -15.21
CA THR A 261 6.76 12.67 -15.65
C THR A 261 6.73 11.30 -16.33
N GLY A 262 5.66 10.53 -16.13
CA GLY A 262 5.47 9.18 -16.64
C GLY A 262 5.37 9.14 -18.15
N ARG A 263 6.49 8.91 -18.82
CA ARG A 263 6.49 8.27 -20.14
C ARG A 263 5.98 6.84 -19.91
N SER A 264 4.68 6.64 -20.04
CA SER A 264 3.94 5.36 -19.98
C SER A 264 3.73 4.64 -18.63
N GLU A 265 4.45 4.97 -17.56
CA GLU A 265 4.40 4.21 -16.29
C GLU A 265 3.52 4.84 -15.19
N PRO A 266 3.01 4.04 -14.23
CA PRO A 266 2.22 4.51 -13.09
C PRO A 266 3.01 5.34 -12.06
N ALA A 267 4.32 5.54 -12.27
CA ALA A 267 5.21 6.24 -11.34
C ALA A 267 4.72 7.64 -10.94
N SER A 268 4.10 8.39 -11.87
CA SER A 268 3.56 9.71 -11.55
C SER A 268 2.34 9.64 -10.62
N ASP A 269 1.52 8.58 -10.71
CA ASP A 269 0.39 8.38 -9.81
C ASP A 269 0.84 7.90 -8.43
N THR A 270 1.85 7.03 -8.37
CA THR A 270 2.48 6.65 -7.10
C THR A 270 3.06 7.86 -6.39
N ALA A 271 3.81 8.72 -7.09
CA ALA A 271 4.35 9.94 -6.51
C ALA A 271 3.25 10.86 -5.95
N PHE A 272 2.14 11.00 -6.67
CA PHE A 272 0.97 11.76 -6.19
C PHE A 272 0.32 11.13 -4.96
N ASP A 273 0.09 9.81 -4.96
CA ASP A 273 -0.52 9.10 -3.83
C ASP A 273 0.36 9.20 -2.57
N ASN A 274 1.68 9.13 -2.74
CA ASN A 274 2.65 9.31 -1.66
C ASN A 274 2.63 10.74 -1.10
N ALA A 275 2.61 11.76 -1.97
CA ALA A 275 2.49 13.15 -1.55
C ALA A 275 1.17 13.42 -0.80
N LEU A 276 0.07 12.80 -1.25
CA LEU A 276 -1.23 12.90 -0.59
C LEU A 276 -1.21 12.24 0.81
N GLY A 277 -0.59 11.06 0.92
CA GLY A 277 -0.39 10.38 2.20
C GLY A 277 0.48 11.18 3.17
N GLU A 278 1.53 11.83 2.67
CA GLU A 278 2.42 12.67 3.49
C GLU A 278 1.72 13.95 3.97
N LEU A 279 0.86 14.56 3.14
CA LEU A 279 0.01 15.69 3.55
C LEU A 279 -0.89 15.30 4.73
N GLN A 280 -1.57 14.15 4.63
CA GLN A 280 -2.45 13.65 5.69
C GLN A 280 -1.70 13.32 6.97
N ARG A 281 -0.52 12.71 6.86
CA ARG A 281 0.34 12.40 8.01
C ARG A 281 0.81 13.68 8.69
N SER A 282 1.34 14.62 7.92
CA SER A 282 1.87 15.90 8.41
C SER A 282 0.82 16.73 9.15
N VAL A 283 -0.42 16.83 8.64
CA VAL A 283 -1.48 17.57 9.34
C VAL A 283 -1.93 16.86 10.62
N THR A 284 -1.97 15.53 10.61
CA THR A 284 -2.32 14.72 11.79
C THR A 284 -1.27 14.89 12.89
N ASP A 285 0.01 14.80 12.54
CA ASP A 285 1.13 14.96 13.46
C ASP A 285 1.21 16.38 14.01
N LEU A 286 0.94 17.40 13.17
CA LEU A 286 0.83 18.79 13.64
C LEU A 286 -0.30 18.96 14.67
N VAL A 287 -1.48 18.37 14.43
CA VAL A 287 -2.61 18.45 15.37
C VAL A 287 -2.30 17.72 16.69
N ARG A 288 -1.60 16.60 16.63
CA ARG A 288 -1.19 15.86 17.83
C ARG A 288 -0.12 16.64 18.60
N ALA A 289 0.87 17.19 17.91
CA ALA A 289 1.91 18.04 18.50
C ALA A 289 1.31 19.31 19.12
N SER A 290 0.30 19.94 18.50
CA SER A 290 -0.37 21.13 19.04
C SER A 290 -1.20 20.84 20.30
N ARG A 291 -1.56 19.57 20.55
CA ARG A 291 -2.19 19.10 21.79
C ARG A 291 -1.17 18.72 22.88
N GLY A 292 0.13 18.83 22.60
CA GLY A 292 1.19 18.41 23.51
C GLY A 292 1.39 16.90 23.59
N GLU A 293 0.87 16.12 22.62
CA GLU A 293 1.17 14.70 22.52
C GLU A 293 2.64 14.50 22.12
N GLN A 294 3.26 13.40 22.59
CA GLN A 294 4.58 13.01 22.09
C GLN A 294 4.46 12.49 20.66
N VAL A 295 4.94 13.31 19.73
CA VAL A 295 5.09 12.99 18.30
C VAL A 295 6.56 13.14 17.96
N GLU A 296 7.06 12.26 17.11
CA GLU A 296 8.42 12.35 16.61
C GLU A 296 8.61 13.64 15.79
N VAL A 297 9.76 14.30 15.95
CA VAL A 297 10.06 15.52 15.19
C VAL A 297 10.35 15.09 13.75
N PRO A 298 9.68 15.68 12.74
CA PRO A 298 9.91 15.29 11.35
C PRO A 298 11.36 15.55 10.95
N GLU A 299 12.10 14.51 10.61
CA GLU A 299 13.43 14.65 10.03
C GLU A 299 13.32 15.17 8.58
N PRO A 300 14.23 16.05 8.12
CA PRO A 300 14.30 16.41 6.71
C PRO A 300 14.60 15.15 5.88
N PRO A 301 13.86 14.90 4.79
CA PRO A 301 13.86 13.59 4.17
C PRO A 301 15.22 13.26 3.56
N PRO A 302 15.83 12.10 3.88
CA PRO A 302 16.78 11.47 2.99
C PRO A 302 16.03 10.96 1.75
N VAL A 303 16.74 10.90 0.61
CA VAL A 303 16.18 10.37 -0.65
C VAL A 303 15.78 8.91 -0.44
N ALA A 304 14.48 8.65 -0.32
CA ALA A 304 13.93 7.32 -0.14
C ALA A 304 13.34 6.81 -1.47
N SER A 305 13.88 5.69 -1.93
CA SER A 305 13.24 4.80 -2.91
C SER A 305 12.23 3.92 -2.19
N GLU A 306 10.95 3.98 -2.56
CA GLU A 306 9.95 3.04 -2.04
C GLU A 306 10.02 1.68 -2.76
N PRO A 307 9.69 0.58 -2.06
CA PRO A 307 9.65 -0.74 -2.66
C PRO A 307 8.43 -0.85 -3.57
N GLU A 308 8.71 -0.96 -4.86
CA GLU A 308 7.76 -1.26 -5.92
C GLU A 308 6.92 -2.49 -5.56
N LYS A 309 5.61 -2.49 -5.86
CA LYS A 309 4.84 -3.74 -5.91
C LYS A 309 5.40 -4.56 -7.07
N VAL A 310 6.44 -5.33 -6.80
CA VAL A 310 7.12 -6.16 -7.78
C VAL A 310 6.12 -7.17 -8.30
N ASP A 311 5.72 -7.03 -9.56
CA ASP A 311 5.02 -8.07 -10.29
C ASP A 311 5.84 -9.36 -10.18
N PRO A 312 5.34 -10.42 -9.51
CA PRO A 312 6.14 -11.60 -9.17
C PRO A 312 6.63 -12.36 -10.41
N LEU A 313 6.07 -12.04 -11.58
CA LEU A 313 6.43 -12.63 -12.87
C LEU A 313 7.19 -11.64 -13.79
N ALA A 314 7.57 -10.45 -13.31
CA ALA A 314 8.27 -9.45 -14.11
C ALA A 314 9.62 -9.96 -14.63
N GLU A 315 10.44 -10.54 -13.75
CA GLU A 315 11.73 -11.15 -14.13
C GLU A 315 11.55 -12.30 -15.14
N HIS A 316 10.48 -13.09 -14.96
CA HIS A 316 10.17 -14.19 -15.87
C HIS A 316 9.78 -13.66 -17.26
N ARG A 317 8.90 -12.65 -17.33
CA ARG A 317 8.53 -11.96 -18.58
C ARG A 317 9.74 -11.41 -19.30
N GLN A 318 10.61 -10.71 -18.58
CA GLN A 318 11.84 -10.13 -19.14
C GLN A 318 12.76 -11.21 -19.72
N LEU A 319 12.97 -12.31 -18.99
CA LEU A 319 13.78 -13.44 -19.46
C LEU A 319 13.18 -14.08 -20.73
N LEU A 320 11.86 -14.24 -20.79
CA LEU A 320 11.21 -14.78 -21.99
C LEU A 320 11.33 -13.82 -23.17
N ASP A 321 11.24 -12.52 -22.95
CA ASP A 321 11.40 -11.51 -24.00
C ASP A 321 12.82 -11.50 -24.58
N GLU A 322 13.86 -11.77 -23.77
CA GLU A 322 15.23 -12.03 -24.27
C GLU A 322 15.30 -13.25 -25.21
N ALA A 323 14.48 -14.28 -24.96
CA ALA A 323 14.49 -15.54 -25.70
C ALA A 323 13.57 -15.56 -26.94
N ARG A 324 12.50 -14.75 -26.96
CA ARG A 324 11.53 -14.66 -28.07
C ARG A 324 12.16 -14.47 -29.46
N PRO A 325 13.22 -13.67 -29.65
CA PRO A 325 13.85 -13.51 -30.96
C PRO A 325 14.33 -14.84 -31.58
N PHE A 326 14.88 -15.76 -30.77
CA PHE A 326 15.35 -17.07 -31.23
C PHE A 326 14.21 -17.96 -31.73
N HIS A 327 13.00 -17.75 -31.24
CA HIS A 327 11.81 -18.45 -31.72
C HIS A 327 11.27 -17.87 -33.03
N ARG A 328 11.56 -16.61 -33.31
CA ARG A 328 11.06 -15.88 -34.48
C ARG A 328 11.96 -16.06 -35.69
N VAL A 329 13.28 -16.11 -35.49
CA VAL A 329 14.26 -16.25 -36.58
C VAL A 329 15.13 -17.49 -36.41
N ARG A 330 15.42 -18.19 -37.52
CA ARG A 330 16.19 -19.44 -37.52
C ARG A 330 17.71 -19.27 -37.61
N HIS A 331 18.23 -18.07 -37.84
CA HIS A 331 19.66 -17.87 -38.13
C HIS A 331 20.50 -17.40 -36.91
N ARG A 332 19.86 -17.16 -35.76
CA ARG A 332 20.57 -16.67 -34.57
C ARG A 332 21.53 -17.73 -34.01
N PRO A 333 22.79 -17.39 -33.70
CA PRO A 333 23.72 -18.36 -33.15
C PRO A 333 23.22 -18.89 -31.80
N TYR A 334 23.48 -20.16 -31.52
CA TYR A 334 23.17 -20.76 -30.22
C TYR A 334 23.74 -19.93 -29.07
N ASN A 335 22.89 -19.61 -28.08
CA ASN A 335 23.30 -18.93 -26.86
C ASN A 335 23.17 -19.87 -25.64
N PRO A 336 24.28 -20.48 -25.15
CA PRO A 336 24.23 -21.46 -24.08
C PRO A 336 23.79 -20.87 -22.74
N GLU A 337 24.18 -19.62 -22.43
CA GLU A 337 23.84 -18.99 -21.16
C GLU A 337 22.33 -18.65 -21.10
N LEU A 338 21.79 -18.07 -22.17
CA LEU A 338 20.36 -17.81 -22.27
C LEU A 338 19.56 -19.11 -22.26
N ARG A 339 20.02 -20.15 -22.98
CA ARG A 339 19.39 -21.48 -22.96
C ARG A 339 19.30 -22.04 -21.54
N LYS A 340 20.39 -21.96 -20.77
CA LYS A 340 20.45 -22.44 -19.40
C LYS A 340 19.47 -21.68 -18.50
N ARG A 341 19.44 -20.34 -18.57
CA ARG A 341 18.53 -19.49 -17.79
C ARG A 341 17.06 -19.79 -18.09
N VAL A 342 16.66 -19.80 -19.36
CA VAL A 342 15.26 -20.05 -19.78
C VAL A 342 14.82 -21.47 -19.38
N ALA A 343 15.70 -22.45 -19.54
CA ALA A 343 15.38 -23.82 -19.17
C ALA A 343 15.42 -24.09 -17.66
N ALA A 344 16.03 -23.23 -16.85
CA ALA A 344 15.85 -23.25 -15.40
C ALA A 344 14.52 -22.61 -15.00
N ALA A 345 14.06 -21.60 -15.76
CA ALA A 345 12.80 -20.92 -15.52
C ALA A 345 11.57 -21.81 -15.74
N THR A 346 11.67 -22.92 -16.49
CA THR A 346 10.60 -23.92 -16.58
C THR A 346 10.22 -24.49 -15.22
N GLY A 347 11.15 -24.60 -14.27
CA GLY A 347 10.86 -25.06 -12.91
C GLY A 347 9.95 -24.10 -12.13
N LYS A 348 10.09 -22.79 -12.35
CA LYS A 348 9.16 -21.78 -11.80
C LYS A 348 7.85 -21.74 -12.61
N ALA A 349 7.94 -21.81 -13.93
CA ALA A 349 6.78 -21.80 -14.83
C ALA A 349 5.88 -23.04 -14.64
N ALA A 350 6.39 -24.13 -14.06
CA ALA A 350 5.63 -25.30 -13.67
C ALA A 350 4.50 -24.99 -12.68
N ALA A 351 4.61 -23.90 -11.91
CA ALA A 351 3.54 -23.43 -11.00
C ALA A 351 2.55 -22.47 -11.67
N ILE A 352 2.73 -22.13 -12.96
CA ILE A 352 1.83 -21.25 -13.70
C ILE A 352 0.73 -22.09 -14.35
N PRO A 353 -0.56 -21.83 -14.07
CA PRO A 353 -1.66 -22.57 -14.68
C PRO A 353 -1.67 -22.46 -16.22
N PRO A 354 -1.88 -23.57 -16.95
CA PRO A 354 -1.97 -23.59 -18.41
C PRO A 354 -3.31 -23.03 -18.90
N THR A 355 -3.57 -21.74 -18.67
CA THR A 355 -4.80 -21.04 -19.08
C THR A 355 -4.52 -19.98 -20.15
N PRO A 356 -5.53 -19.56 -20.94
CA PRO A 356 -5.42 -18.49 -21.94
C PRO A 356 -4.68 -17.24 -21.46
N HIS A 357 -4.93 -16.79 -20.23
CA HIS A 357 -4.31 -15.63 -19.59
C HIS A 357 -2.78 -15.75 -19.47
N PHE A 358 -2.27 -16.95 -19.26
CA PHE A 358 -0.84 -17.22 -19.06
C PHE A 358 -0.14 -17.82 -20.28
N LEU A 359 -0.82 -18.00 -21.42
CA LEU A 359 -0.24 -18.60 -22.63
C LEU A 359 1.10 -17.98 -23.02
N GLY A 360 1.26 -16.67 -22.87
CA GLY A 360 2.50 -15.97 -23.22
C GLY A 360 3.69 -16.25 -22.30
N ILE A 361 3.49 -16.84 -21.12
CA ILE A 361 4.51 -16.99 -20.08
C ILE A 361 4.49 -18.34 -19.35
N GLY A 362 3.55 -19.23 -19.68
CA GLY A 362 3.40 -20.53 -19.04
C GLY A 362 4.54 -21.51 -19.33
N LEU A 363 4.43 -22.72 -18.78
CA LEU A 363 5.43 -23.77 -18.88
C LEU A 363 5.79 -24.11 -20.33
N ASP A 364 4.79 -24.38 -21.17
CA ASP A 364 4.97 -24.77 -22.57
C ASP A 364 5.70 -23.70 -23.37
N THR A 365 5.31 -22.43 -23.21
CA THR A 365 5.98 -21.30 -23.87
C THR A 365 7.42 -21.15 -23.39
N THR A 366 7.67 -21.33 -22.09
CA THR A 366 9.03 -21.27 -21.53
C THR A 366 9.90 -22.40 -22.11
N ALA A 367 9.37 -23.62 -22.19
CA ALA A 367 10.05 -24.76 -22.80
C ALA A 367 10.31 -24.53 -24.29
N ALA A 368 9.32 -24.08 -25.05
CA ALA A 368 9.44 -23.80 -26.48
C ALA A 368 10.50 -22.73 -26.76
N LEU A 369 10.60 -21.69 -25.93
CA LEU A 369 11.62 -20.65 -26.01
C LEU A 369 13.01 -21.20 -25.66
N ALA A 370 13.14 -22.07 -24.65
CA ALA A 370 14.39 -22.74 -24.37
C ALA A 370 14.88 -23.57 -25.57
N ILE A 371 14.00 -24.39 -26.17
CA ILE A 371 14.35 -25.16 -27.36
C ILE A 371 14.70 -24.24 -28.54
N ALA A 372 14.02 -23.09 -28.69
CA ALA A 372 14.33 -22.11 -29.72
C ALA A 372 15.75 -21.57 -29.63
N VAL A 373 16.19 -21.21 -28.42
CA VAL A 373 17.52 -20.65 -28.17
C VAL A 373 18.62 -21.65 -28.53
N ALA A 374 18.35 -22.95 -28.39
CA ALA A 374 19.23 -24.04 -28.78
C ALA A 374 19.11 -24.48 -30.25
N GLY A 375 18.27 -23.83 -31.07
CA GLY A 375 17.94 -24.31 -32.41
C GLY A 375 19.11 -24.44 -33.40
N ASN A 376 20.21 -23.71 -33.16
CA ASN A 376 21.44 -23.78 -33.96
C ASN A 376 22.62 -24.38 -33.19
N ALA A 377 22.37 -25.10 -32.10
CA ALA A 377 23.39 -25.88 -31.41
C ALA A 377 23.81 -27.09 -32.27
N THR A 378 25.03 -27.58 -32.08
CA THR A 378 25.53 -28.81 -32.74
C THR A 378 24.75 -30.04 -32.26
N GLU A 379 24.79 -31.13 -33.01
CA GLU A 379 24.10 -32.38 -32.64
C GLU A 379 24.54 -32.91 -31.26
N ASP A 380 25.85 -32.87 -30.97
CA ASP A 380 26.40 -33.27 -29.66
C ASP A 380 25.87 -32.37 -28.53
N GLU A 381 25.82 -31.05 -28.74
CA GLU A 381 25.24 -30.12 -27.76
C GLU A 381 23.74 -30.38 -27.55
N GLN A 382 22.99 -30.72 -28.60
CA GLN A 382 21.56 -31.04 -28.48
C GLN A 382 21.32 -32.36 -27.73
N LEU A 383 22.19 -33.37 -27.91
CA LEU A 383 22.18 -34.61 -27.14
C LEU A 383 22.44 -34.35 -25.66
N ASP A 384 23.47 -33.57 -25.34
CA ASP A 384 23.80 -33.20 -23.97
C ASP A 384 22.67 -32.40 -23.30
N LEU A 385 22.03 -31.48 -24.05
CA LEU A 385 20.89 -30.71 -23.56
C LEU A 385 19.69 -31.60 -23.26
N ALA A 386 19.40 -32.63 -24.07
CA ALA A 386 18.31 -33.56 -23.82
C ALA A 386 18.50 -34.36 -22.52
N GLU A 387 19.72 -34.84 -22.25
CA GLU A 387 20.03 -35.54 -20.99
C GLU A 387 19.96 -34.59 -19.78
N GLN A 388 20.44 -33.34 -19.92
CA GLN A 388 20.30 -32.32 -18.88
C GLN A 388 18.82 -31.95 -18.62
N ASP A 389 18.01 -31.84 -19.68
CA ASP A 389 16.58 -31.53 -19.58
C ASP A 389 15.81 -32.64 -18.85
N ARG A 390 16.16 -33.91 -19.08
CA ARG A 390 15.58 -35.06 -18.38
C ARG A 390 15.76 -34.99 -16.85
N GLN A 391 16.87 -34.42 -16.38
CA GLN A 391 17.22 -34.36 -14.96
C GLN A 391 16.53 -33.21 -14.20
N ARG A 392 15.71 -32.38 -14.88
CA ARG A 392 15.06 -31.23 -14.26
C ARG A 392 13.89 -31.63 -13.38
N LEU A 393 13.69 -30.83 -12.33
CA LEU A 393 12.57 -30.91 -11.42
C LEU A 393 11.82 -29.56 -11.40
N PRO A 394 10.48 -29.56 -11.20
CA PRO A 394 9.60 -30.73 -11.10
C PRO A 394 9.50 -31.50 -12.44
N ILE A 395 9.03 -32.75 -12.41
CA ILE A 395 9.05 -33.66 -13.57
C ILE A 395 8.33 -33.05 -14.79
N CYS A 396 7.25 -32.30 -14.56
CA CYS A 396 6.53 -31.61 -15.63
C CYS A 396 7.42 -30.61 -16.40
N ALA A 397 8.42 -30.00 -15.76
CA ALA A 397 9.37 -29.12 -16.41
C ALA A 397 10.33 -29.85 -17.35
N ALA A 398 10.83 -31.02 -16.94
CA ALA A 398 11.62 -31.91 -17.79
C ALA A 398 10.78 -32.40 -18.98
N VAL A 399 9.55 -32.82 -18.71
CA VAL A 399 8.61 -33.32 -19.72
C VAL A 399 8.27 -32.25 -20.76
N ALA A 400 7.98 -31.01 -20.35
CA ALA A 400 7.70 -29.92 -21.27
C ALA A 400 8.88 -29.63 -22.22
N LEU A 401 10.11 -29.62 -21.71
CA LEU A 401 11.32 -29.42 -22.52
C LEU A 401 11.53 -30.56 -23.54
N LEU A 402 11.43 -31.81 -23.08
CA LEU A 402 11.60 -32.99 -23.94
C LEU A 402 10.48 -33.10 -24.98
N GLN A 403 9.24 -32.77 -24.60
CA GLN A 403 8.10 -32.76 -25.51
C GLN A 403 8.27 -31.69 -26.60
N GLU A 404 8.67 -30.47 -26.24
CA GLU A 404 8.93 -29.41 -27.22
C GLU A 404 10.11 -29.75 -28.14
N ALA A 405 11.20 -30.32 -27.60
CA ALA A 405 12.33 -30.80 -28.40
C ALA A 405 11.90 -31.89 -29.40
N SER A 406 10.93 -32.73 -29.03
CA SER A 406 10.40 -33.79 -29.90
C SER A 406 9.47 -33.32 -31.02
N ARG A 407 8.92 -32.09 -30.91
CA ARG A 407 7.96 -31.49 -31.86
C ARG A 407 8.63 -30.63 -32.93
N ARG A 408 9.77 -30.02 -32.62
CA ARG A 408 10.36 -28.94 -33.42
C ARG A 408 11.19 -29.35 -34.62
N SER A 409 11.44 -30.64 -34.79
CA SER A 409 12.25 -31.18 -35.88
C SER A 409 11.34 -31.73 -36.97
N ASP A 410 11.69 -31.54 -38.23
CA ASP A 410 10.98 -32.22 -39.31
C ASP A 410 11.12 -33.75 -39.08
N GLU A 411 10.15 -34.55 -39.53
CA GLU A 411 9.89 -35.94 -39.08
C GLU A 411 11.08 -36.93 -39.27
N GLN A 412 12.23 -36.50 -39.79
CA GLN A 412 13.43 -37.29 -40.08
C GLN A 412 14.72 -36.77 -39.42
N ASP A 413 14.66 -35.78 -38.53
CA ASP A 413 15.85 -35.17 -37.91
C ASP A 413 16.40 -35.98 -36.71
N ALA A 414 17.73 -36.10 -36.67
CA ALA A 414 18.50 -36.80 -35.63
C ALA A 414 18.28 -36.34 -34.17
N PRO A 415 17.96 -35.06 -33.83
CA PRO A 415 17.86 -34.59 -32.44
C PRO A 415 16.52 -34.85 -31.72
N ALA A 416 15.41 -35.03 -32.45
CA ALA A 416 14.11 -35.31 -31.81
C ALA A 416 14.00 -36.75 -31.30
N VAL A 417 14.77 -37.67 -31.89
CA VAL A 417 14.82 -39.07 -31.44
C VAL A 417 15.35 -39.17 -30.00
N PRO A 418 16.51 -38.58 -29.65
CA PRO A 418 16.99 -38.48 -28.26
C PRO A 418 15.99 -37.88 -27.30
N ALA A 419 15.26 -36.83 -27.69
CA ALA A 419 14.26 -36.21 -26.82
C ALA A 419 13.09 -37.17 -26.50
N ARG A 420 12.57 -37.89 -27.51
CA ARG A 420 11.52 -38.90 -27.33
C ARG A 420 12.01 -40.09 -26.49
N GLU A 421 13.25 -40.52 -26.70
CA GLU A 421 13.86 -41.59 -25.92
C GLU A 421 14.03 -41.19 -24.45
N ASN A 422 14.55 -39.99 -24.18
CA ASN A 422 14.66 -39.46 -22.83
C ASN A 422 13.30 -39.28 -22.15
N LEU A 423 12.24 -38.93 -22.89
CA LEU A 423 10.88 -38.86 -22.34
C LEU A 423 10.36 -40.25 -21.93
N ARG A 424 10.61 -41.28 -22.74
CA ARG A 424 10.27 -42.68 -22.39
C ARG A 424 11.10 -43.20 -21.21
N ARG A 425 12.40 -42.87 -21.17
CA ARG A 425 13.28 -43.23 -20.04
C ARG A 425 12.82 -42.55 -18.76
N LEU A 426 12.48 -41.27 -18.81
CA LEU A 426 11.92 -40.55 -17.67
C LEU A 426 10.64 -41.24 -17.16
N TRP A 427 9.75 -41.65 -18.06
CA TRP A 427 8.56 -42.41 -17.69
C TRP A 427 8.88 -43.75 -17.02
N SER A 428 9.80 -44.53 -17.58
CA SER A 428 10.16 -45.88 -17.10
C SER A 428 10.98 -45.89 -15.82
N GLU A 429 11.85 -44.90 -15.63
CA GLU A 429 12.74 -44.79 -14.47
C GLU A 429 12.05 -44.10 -13.27
N THR A 430 10.93 -43.39 -13.48
CA THR A 430 10.19 -42.74 -12.40
C THR A 430 9.36 -43.73 -11.59
N ASP A 431 9.53 -43.71 -10.27
CA ASP A 431 8.69 -44.45 -9.34
C ASP A 431 7.39 -43.68 -9.06
N TRP A 432 6.33 -44.02 -9.79
CA TRP A 432 5.02 -43.36 -9.65
C TRP A 432 4.27 -43.72 -8.36
N ALA A 433 4.70 -44.76 -7.64
CA ALA A 433 4.18 -45.10 -6.31
C ALA A 433 4.86 -44.28 -5.19
N SER A 434 5.88 -43.48 -5.51
CA SER A 434 6.52 -42.55 -4.58
C SER A 434 5.86 -41.18 -4.60
N ALA A 435 5.55 -40.64 -3.41
CA ALA A 435 5.01 -39.28 -3.26
C ALA A 435 5.98 -38.21 -3.79
N ALA A 436 7.30 -38.48 -3.76
CA ALA A 436 8.31 -37.54 -4.27
C ALA A 436 8.15 -37.25 -5.78
N SER A 437 7.64 -38.21 -6.54
CA SER A 437 7.42 -38.07 -7.99
C SER A 437 6.29 -37.12 -8.36
N TRP A 438 5.50 -36.67 -7.39
CA TRP A 438 4.36 -35.77 -7.59
C TRP A 438 4.64 -34.32 -7.13
N VAL A 439 5.75 -34.09 -6.43
CA VAL A 439 6.09 -32.77 -5.88
C VAL A 439 6.31 -31.75 -7.00
N GLY A 440 5.56 -30.65 -6.96
CA GLY A 440 5.63 -29.54 -7.92
C GLY A 440 5.03 -29.84 -9.30
N ASN A 441 4.38 -30.99 -9.47
CA ASN A 441 3.66 -31.36 -10.70
C ASN A 441 2.17 -31.03 -10.63
N ASP A 442 1.70 -30.43 -9.55
CA ASP A 442 0.29 -30.27 -9.26
C ASP A 442 -0.42 -29.33 -10.24
N VAL A 443 0.25 -28.28 -10.73
CA VAL A 443 -0.37 -27.31 -11.64
C VAL A 443 -0.38 -27.78 -13.10
N ASN A 444 0.72 -28.39 -13.56
CA ASN A 444 0.91 -28.82 -14.96
C ASN A 444 0.94 -30.35 -15.13
N GLY A 445 0.44 -31.10 -14.15
CA GLY A 445 0.50 -32.56 -14.11
C GLY A 445 -0.36 -33.23 -15.19
N GLN A 446 -1.53 -32.66 -15.50
CA GLN A 446 -2.37 -33.15 -16.59
C GLN A 446 -1.66 -33.05 -17.96
N SER A 447 -1.01 -31.91 -18.25
CA SER A 447 -0.22 -31.72 -19.47
C SER A 447 0.96 -32.70 -19.53
N MET A 448 1.62 -32.91 -18.40
CA MET A 448 2.69 -33.90 -18.25
C MET A 448 2.22 -35.32 -18.58
N MET A 449 1.06 -35.74 -18.06
CA MET A 449 0.51 -37.07 -18.34
C MET A 449 0.10 -37.24 -19.80
N TRP A 450 -0.45 -36.19 -20.42
CA TRP A 450 -0.66 -36.20 -21.86
C TRP A 450 0.64 -36.40 -22.64
N ALA A 451 1.72 -35.71 -22.28
CA ALA A 451 3.00 -35.89 -22.95
C ALA A 451 3.52 -37.35 -22.84
N PHE A 452 3.38 -37.99 -21.68
CA PHE A 452 3.71 -39.40 -21.52
C PHE A 452 2.80 -40.34 -22.31
N ALA A 453 1.50 -40.07 -22.36
CA ALA A 453 0.55 -40.84 -23.16
C ALA A 453 0.89 -40.78 -24.66
N HIS A 454 1.31 -39.61 -25.16
CA HIS A 454 1.81 -39.46 -26.54
C HIS A 454 3.13 -40.20 -26.78
N ALA A 455 4.02 -40.25 -25.79
CA ALA A 455 5.31 -40.92 -25.90
C ALA A 455 5.22 -42.45 -25.79
N THR A 456 4.21 -42.94 -25.06
CA THR A 456 3.95 -44.35 -24.76
C THR A 456 2.59 -44.77 -25.33
N SER A 457 1.55 -44.83 -24.49
CA SER A 457 0.14 -44.97 -24.88
C SER A 457 -0.77 -44.58 -23.73
N GLU A 458 -2.04 -44.27 -24.02
CA GLU A 458 -3.04 -43.99 -22.98
C GLU A 458 -3.24 -45.17 -22.02
N ALA A 459 -3.21 -46.41 -22.53
CA ALA A 459 -3.36 -47.64 -21.74
C ALA A 459 -2.17 -47.85 -20.78
N GLU A 460 -0.94 -47.62 -21.23
CA GLU A 460 0.26 -47.73 -20.39
C GLU A 460 0.22 -46.74 -19.21
N VAL A 461 -0.18 -45.49 -19.49
CA VAL A 461 -0.33 -44.46 -18.44
C VAL A 461 -1.45 -44.84 -17.47
N HIS A 462 -2.59 -45.29 -17.98
CA HIS A 462 -3.71 -45.76 -17.17
C HIS A 462 -3.29 -46.89 -16.23
N ASP A 463 -2.71 -47.97 -16.75
CA ASP A 463 -2.39 -49.17 -15.98
C ASP A 463 -1.31 -48.89 -14.93
N ARG A 464 -0.34 -48.03 -15.25
CA ARG A 464 0.71 -47.66 -14.29
C ARG A 464 0.18 -46.77 -13.17
N LEU A 465 -0.67 -45.79 -13.48
CA LEU A 465 -1.30 -44.96 -12.46
C LEU A 465 -2.27 -45.78 -11.58
N ALA A 466 -3.00 -46.73 -12.18
CA ALA A 466 -3.83 -47.68 -11.45
C ALA A 466 -2.99 -48.49 -10.46
N HIS A 467 -1.89 -49.10 -10.94
CA HIS A 467 -0.99 -49.87 -10.11
C HIS A 467 -0.34 -49.05 -8.99
N ALA A 468 0.04 -47.79 -9.27
CA ALA A 468 0.59 -46.87 -8.28
C ALA A 468 -0.42 -46.57 -7.16
N LEU A 469 -1.69 -46.32 -7.50
CA LEU A 469 -2.76 -46.09 -6.52
C LEU A 469 -3.10 -47.34 -5.71
N GLU A 470 -3.10 -48.52 -6.33
CA GLU A 470 -3.33 -49.79 -5.63
C GLU A 470 -2.19 -50.10 -4.64
N THR A 471 -0.96 -49.78 -5.02
CA THR A 471 0.24 -50.00 -4.18
C THR A 471 0.37 -48.97 -3.07
N ALA A 472 0.00 -47.71 -3.35
CA ALA A 472 0.12 -46.58 -2.46
C ALA A 472 -1.16 -45.70 -2.48
N PRO A 473 -2.26 -46.12 -1.83
CA PRO A 473 -3.54 -45.41 -1.82
C PRO A 473 -3.46 -43.96 -1.31
N GLN A 474 -2.48 -43.65 -0.46
CA GLN A 474 -2.23 -42.31 0.06
C GLN A 474 -1.86 -41.28 -1.01
N LEU A 475 -1.53 -41.72 -2.24
CA LEU A 475 -1.27 -40.82 -3.38
C LEU A 475 -2.53 -40.23 -3.99
N LEU A 476 -3.71 -40.73 -3.61
CA LEU A 476 -4.99 -40.33 -4.18
C LEU A 476 -5.17 -38.79 -4.22
N PRO A 477 -4.94 -38.01 -3.13
CA PRO A 477 -5.08 -36.56 -3.19
C PRO A 477 -4.11 -35.90 -4.18
N SER A 478 -2.83 -36.28 -4.14
CA SER A 478 -1.80 -35.70 -5.02
C SER A 478 -2.08 -35.98 -6.49
N LEU A 479 -2.53 -37.19 -6.82
CA LEU A 479 -2.86 -37.59 -8.20
C LEU A 479 -4.10 -36.85 -8.70
N VAL A 480 -5.17 -36.78 -7.89
CA VAL A 480 -6.41 -36.06 -8.26
C VAL A 480 -6.15 -34.57 -8.44
N VAL A 481 -5.34 -33.97 -7.57
CA VAL A 481 -4.96 -32.56 -7.69
C VAL A 481 -4.13 -32.33 -8.95
N SER A 482 -3.11 -33.16 -9.22
CA SER A 482 -2.20 -32.99 -10.36
C SER A 482 -2.84 -33.25 -11.73
N CYS A 483 -3.83 -34.14 -11.78
CA CYS A 483 -4.47 -34.55 -13.04
C CYS A 483 -5.73 -33.74 -13.40
N ALA A 484 -6.11 -32.77 -12.57
CA ALA A 484 -7.22 -31.87 -12.86
C ALA A 484 -6.86 -30.84 -13.94
N GLY A 485 -7.84 -30.48 -14.78
CA GLY A 485 -7.69 -29.40 -15.75
C GLY A 485 -7.93 -28.04 -15.11
N TRP A 486 -7.76 -26.97 -15.89
CA TRP A 486 -7.99 -25.59 -15.44
C TRP A 486 -9.09 -24.91 -16.24
N VAL A 487 -9.85 -24.03 -15.57
CA VAL A 487 -10.83 -23.14 -16.19
C VAL A 487 -10.65 -21.72 -15.66
N GLU A 488 -10.76 -20.72 -16.54
CA GLU A 488 -10.72 -19.32 -16.14
C GLU A 488 -12.09 -18.86 -15.65
N GLN A 489 -12.07 -18.11 -14.55
CA GLN A 489 -13.23 -17.35 -14.08
C GLN A 489 -13.14 -15.94 -14.68
N LEU A 490 -14.13 -15.61 -15.50
CA LEU A 490 -14.27 -14.28 -16.09
C LEU A 490 -15.51 -13.60 -15.50
N ASP A 491 -15.42 -12.29 -15.32
CA ASP A 491 -16.55 -11.47 -14.95
C ASP A 491 -17.61 -11.52 -16.05
N SER A 492 -18.84 -11.89 -15.70
CA SER A 492 -19.90 -12.13 -16.68
C SER A 492 -20.36 -10.87 -17.41
N GLN A 493 -20.06 -9.67 -16.90
CA GLN A 493 -20.43 -8.39 -17.50
C GLN A 493 -19.29 -7.75 -18.28
N THR A 494 -18.08 -7.83 -17.75
CA THR A 494 -16.89 -7.12 -18.27
C THR A 494 -15.91 -8.04 -18.99
N TRP A 495 -16.08 -9.36 -18.89
CA TRP A 495 -15.16 -10.37 -19.40
C TRP A 495 -13.73 -10.24 -18.85
N ASN A 496 -13.57 -9.50 -17.74
CA ASN A 496 -12.29 -9.36 -17.07
C ASN A 496 -11.95 -10.63 -16.31
N PHE A 497 -10.65 -10.96 -16.28
CA PHE A 497 -10.14 -12.08 -15.51
C PHE A 497 -10.35 -11.85 -14.01
N ILE A 498 -11.01 -12.80 -13.35
CA ILE A 498 -11.25 -12.80 -11.90
C ILE A 498 -10.33 -13.81 -11.21
N GLY A 499 -10.12 -14.97 -11.83
CA GLY A 499 -9.37 -16.06 -11.24
C GLY A 499 -9.37 -17.30 -12.11
N PHE A 500 -8.98 -18.44 -11.54
CA PHE A 500 -9.00 -19.73 -12.18
C PHE A 500 -9.38 -20.81 -11.16
N ASP A 501 -9.98 -21.90 -11.63
CA ASP A 501 -10.31 -23.07 -10.83
C ASP A 501 -9.79 -24.35 -11.49
N ARG A 502 -9.57 -25.36 -10.66
CA ARG A 502 -9.33 -26.73 -11.14
C ARG A 502 -10.64 -27.46 -11.38
N THR A 503 -10.70 -28.27 -12.44
CA THR A 503 -11.92 -28.98 -12.80
C THR A 503 -11.66 -30.27 -13.56
N TYR A 504 -12.54 -31.25 -13.34
CA TYR A 504 -12.69 -32.46 -14.16
C TYR A 504 -13.90 -32.33 -15.10
N ARG A 505 -13.91 -31.29 -15.94
CA ARG A 505 -14.94 -31.13 -16.98
C ARG A 505 -14.86 -32.24 -18.03
N ASP A 506 -13.65 -32.52 -18.48
CA ASP A 506 -13.35 -33.58 -19.45
C ASP A 506 -12.43 -34.60 -18.76
N LEU A 507 -12.84 -35.88 -18.77
CA LEU A 507 -12.07 -36.95 -18.15
C LEU A 507 -11.03 -37.50 -19.13
N PRO A 508 -9.72 -37.40 -18.81
CA PRO A 508 -8.70 -37.94 -19.69
C PRO A 508 -8.82 -39.48 -19.79
N PRO A 509 -8.68 -40.07 -20.99
CA PRO A 509 -8.82 -41.51 -21.19
C PRO A 509 -7.74 -42.33 -20.47
N TRP A 510 -6.58 -41.73 -20.21
CA TRP A 510 -5.48 -42.33 -19.45
C TRP A 510 -5.67 -42.29 -17.92
N LEU A 511 -6.70 -41.62 -17.39
CA LEU A 511 -6.92 -41.52 -15.95
C LEU A 511 -7.63 -42.79 -15.43
N PRO A 512 -7.13 -43.46 -14.37
CA PRO A 512 -7.74 -44.70 -13.84
C PRO A 512 -8.97 -44.41 -12.95
N VAL A 513 -10.02 -43.85 -13.56
CA VAL A 513 -11.24 -43.39 -12.88
C VAL A 513 -11.89 -44.48 -12.01
N LYS A 514 -11.90 -45.73 -12.48
CA LYS A 514 -12.49 -46.85 -11.73
C LYS A 514 -11.78 -47.11 -10.40
N VAL A 515 -10.45 -47.13 -10.41
CA VAL A 515 -9.62 -47.33 -9.20
C VAL A 515 -9.78 -46.15 -8.25
N ILE A 516 -9.75 -44.93 -8.80
CA ILE A 516 -9.98 -43.68 -8.05
C ILE A 516 -11.34 -43.73 -7.34
N ARG A 517 -12.41 -44.11 -8.05
CA ARG A 517 -13.76 -44.21 -7.48
C ARG A 517 -13.84 -45.23 -6.35
N THR A 518 -13.17 -46.38 -6.48
CA THR A 518 -13.12 -47.39 -5.42
C THR A 518 -12.45 -46.84 -4.16
N LEU A 519 -11.32 -46.15 -4.29
CA LEU A 519 -10.62 -45.53 -3.16
C LEU A 519 -11.38 -44.32 -2.59
N ALA A 520 -12.11 -43.58 -3.44
CA ALA A 520 -12.90 -42.42 -3.05
C ALA A 520 -14.05 -42.77 -2.10
N ALA A 521 -14.60 -43.99 -2.20
CA ALA A 521 -15.67 -44.45 -1.33
C ALA A 521 -15.25 -44.46 0.14
N ASP A 522 -13.99 -44.80 0.42
CA ASP A 522 -13.42 -44.82 1.77
C ASP A 522 -13.15 -43.41 2.32
N VAL A 523 -12.92 -42.44 1.44
CA VAL A 523 -12.52 -41.06 1.80
C VAL A 523 -13.72 -40.11 1.93
N LEU A 524 -14.63 -40.13 0.95
CA LEU A 524 -15.71 -39.14 0.88
C LEU A 524 -17.02 -39.58 1.56
N ALA A 525 -17.16 -40.86 1.93
CA ALA A 525 -18.42 -41.44 2.41
C ALA A 525 -19.64 -41.12 1.50
N VAL A 526 -19.39 -41.01 0.18
CA VAL A 526 -20.38 -40.56 -0.82
C VAL A 526 -21.20 -41.73 -1.39
N ASP A 527 -22.50 -41.44 -1.58
CA ASP A 527 -23.57 -42.35 -1.98
C ASP A 527 -23.47 -42.86 -3.45
N GLN A 528 -24.13 -43.98 -3.75
CA GLN A 528 -24.03 -44.78 -4.99
C GLN A 528 -24.64 -44.14 -6.26
N GLY A 529 -24.65 -42.80 -6.38
CA GLY A 529 -25.40 -42.08 -7.44
C GLY A 529 -24.68 -40.98 -8.23
N LEU A 530 -23.44 -40.60 -7.89
CA LEU A 530 -22.69 -39.58 -8.62
C LEU A 530 -22.01 -40.14 -9.88
N ASP A 531 -21.99 -39.34 -10.95
CA ASP A 531 -21.21 -39.64 -12.14
C ASP A 531 -19.69 -39.52 -11.89
N ASP A 532 -18.87 -39.97 -12.84
CA ASP A 532 -17.42 -40.07 -12.64
C ASP A 532 -16.76 -38.69 -12.44
N ALA A 533 -17.26 -37.67 -13.12
CA ALA A 533 -16.75 -36.31 -13.03
C ALA A 533 -17.12 -35.66 -11.69
N ASP A 534 -18.33 -35.89 -11.19
CA ASP A 534 -18.81 -35.38 -9.91
C ASP A 534 -18.02 -35.97 -8.74
N VAL A 535 -17.71 -37.28 -8.77
CA VAL A 535 -16.86 -37.94 -7.77
C VAL A 535 -15.47 -37.32 -7.75
N LEU A 536 -14.85 -37.13 -8.93
CA LEU A 536 -13.53 -36.53 -9.06
C LEU A 536 -13.49 -35.06 -8.61
N ASN A 537 -14.50 -34.26 -8.96
CA ASN A 537 -14.60 -32.87 -8.50
C ASN A 537 -14.85 -32.79 -6.97
N ALA A 538 -15.58 -33.74 -6.39
CA ALA A 538 -15.74 -33.83 -4.93
C ALA A 538 -14.42 -34.20 -4.23
N LEU A 539 -13.67 -35.17 -4.76
CA LEU A 539 -12.34 -35.52 -4.27
C LEU A 539 -11.36 -34.35 -4.41
N LEU A 540 -11.40 -33.63 -5.53
CA LEU A 540 -10.57 -32.46 -5.78
C LEU A 540 -10.83 -31.37 -4.73
N ARG A 541 -12.10 -31.07 -4.43
CA ARG A 541 -12.45 -30.11 -3.37
C ARG A 541 -11.93 -30.55 -2.00
N HIS A 542 -12.09 -31.83 -1.66
CA HIS A 542 -11.62 -32.37 -0.40
C HIS A 542 -10.07 -32.32 -0.29
N ALA A 543 -9.37 -32.71 -1.36
CA ALA A 543 -7.92 -32.67 -1.41
C ALA A 543 -7.35 -31.25 -1.35
N LEU A 544 -8.07 -30.26 -1.90
CA LEU A 544 -7.67 -28.85 -1.82
C LEU A 544 -7.98 -28.24 -0.45
N SER A 545 -9.05 -28.66 0.23
CA SER A 545 -9.38 -28.17 1.58
C SER A 545 -8.41 -28.65 2.68
N ASP A 546 -7.70 -29.75 2.45
CA ASP A 546 -6.68 -30.26 3.38
C ASP A 546 -5.31 -29.56 3.21
N VAL A 547 -5.18 -28.67 2.22
CA VAL A 547 -3.94 -27.94 1.86
C VAL A 547 -3.97 -26.47 2.30
N GLU A 548 -5.13 -25.92 2.66
CA GLU A 548 -5.32 -24.62 3.33
C GLU A 548 -5.22 -24.74 4.86
#